data_AF-A0A387AT51-F1
#
_entry.id   AF-A0A387AT51-F1
#
_cell.length_a   1.000
_cell.length_b   1.000
_cell.length_c   1.000
_cell.angle_alpha   90.00
_cell.angle_beta   90.00
_cell.angle_gamma   90.00
#
_symmetry.space_group_name_H-M   'P 1'
#
loop_
_entity.id
_entity.type
_entity.pdbx_description
1 polymer ?
#
loop_
_entity_poly.entity_id
_entity_poly.type
_entity_poly.pdbx_seq_one_letter_code
_entity_poly.pdbx_strand_id
1 'polypeptide(L)'
;MDKIIPILERHKNLIKVKHRGEFGYFFPDTNILDENFKIRTVLQAEKCLRSYLPEDSSDTIMVPVNINLTKKLYTVQAVSKTDVMNGGNGDLGTYEIDGMGKIKKHEG
;
A
#
# COMPACT_ATOMS: atom_id res chain seq x y z
N MET A 1 10.57 -2.13 19.02
CA MET A 1 9.17 -2.12 18.54
C MET A 1 9.13 -1.45 17.19
N ASP A 2 8.53 -2.10 16.19
CA ASP A 2 8.34 -1.52 14.86
C ASP A 2 7.35 -0.35 14.93
N LYS A 3 7.67 0.77 14.29
CA LYS A 3 6.79 1.93 14.17
C LYS A 3 5.86 1.71 12.98
N ILE A 4 4.74 1.05 13.22
CA ILE A 4 3.73 0.76 12.19
C ILE A 4 2.64 1.84 12.22
N ILE A 5 2.32 2.39 11.06
CA ILE A 5 1.18 3.27 10.82
C ILE A 5 0.14 2.45 10.05
N PRO A 6 -0.90 1.90 10.71
CA PRO A 6 -2.04 1.31 10.01
C PRO A 6 -2.81 2.36 9.21
N ILE A 7 -3.17 1.99 7.99
CA ILE A 7 -4.09 2.74 7.14
C ILE A 7 -5.49 2.18 7.37
N LEU A 8 -6.41 3.05 7.74
CA LEU A 8 -7.77 2.66 8.10
C LEU A 8 -8.71 2.81 6.92
N GLU A 9 -8.61 3.94 6.22
CA GLU A 9 -9.51 4.30 5.13
C GLU A 9 -8.73 5.07 4.05
N ARG A 10 -9.14 4.87 2.80
CA ARG A 10 -8.66 5.62 1.64
C ARG A 10 -9.83 6.26 0.94
N HIS A 11 -9.83 7.58 0.87
CA HIS A 11 -10.62 8.35 -0.09
C HIS A 11 -9.71 8.79 -1.25
N LYS A 12 -10.30 9.21 -2.39
CA LYS A 12 -9.56 9.53 -3.63
C LYS A 12 -8.23 10.26 -3.40
N ASN A 13 -8.24 11.27 -2.54
CA ASN A 13 -7.07 12.14 -2.30
C ASN A 13 -6.61 12.12 -0.83
N LEU A 14 -7.14 11.25 0.03
CA LEU A 14 -6.84 11.33 1.46
C LEU A 14 -6.75 9.94 2.08
N ILE A 15 -5.72 9.73 2.89
CA ILE A 15 -5.50 8.50 3.64
C ILE A 15 -5.69 8.81 5.11
N LYS A 16 -6.59 8.07 5.76
CA LYS A 16 -6.81 8.11 7.20
C LYS A 16 -5.96 7.04 7.86
N VAL A 17 -5.22 7.42 8.89
CA VAL A 17 -4.34 6.52 9.63
C VAL A 17 -4.57 6.63 11.13
N LYS A 18 -4.08 5.63 11.87
CA LYS A 18 -3.98 5.69 13.34
C LYS A 18 -2.54 5.56 13.76
N HIS A 19 -2.05 6.47 14.60
CA HIS A 19 -0.70 6.40 15.14
C HIS A 19 -0.71 6.80 16.61
N ARG A 20 -0.16 5.94 17.49
CA ARG A 20 -0.06 6.19 18.95
C ARG A 20 -1.39 6.57 19.62
N GLY A 21 -2.50 6.03 19.14
CA GLY A 21 -3.84 6.30 19.68
C GLY A 21 -4.56 7.47 19.02
N GLU A 22 -3.87 8.27 18.21
CA GLU A 22 -4.44 9.41 17.49
C GLU A 22 -4.78 9.07 16.05
N PHE A 23 -5.75 9.80 15.49
CA PHE A 23 -6.09 9.73 14.07
C PHE A 23 -5.40 10.85 13.32
N GLY A 24 -4.85 10.53 12.15
CA GLY A 24 -4.21 11.48 11.25
C GLY A 24 -4.69 11.30 9.82
N TYR A 25 -4.47 12.33 9.01
CA TYR A 25 -4.79 12.33 7.59
C TYR A 25 -3.61 12.89 6.79
N PHE A 26 -3.33 12.28 5.64
CA PHE A 26 -2.35 12.79 4.68
C PHE A 26 -2.74 12.45 3.25
N PHE A 27 -2.18 13.19 2.29
CA PHE A 27 -2.37 12.91 0.87
C PHE A 27 -1.50 11.71 0.44
N PRO A 28 -1.98 10.79 -0.44
CA PRO A 28 -1.22 9.63 -0.89
C PRO A 28 0.17 9.91 -1.49
N ASP A 29 0.40 11.13 -1.96
CA ASP A 29 1.64 11.66 -2.52
C ASP A 29 2.55 12.37 -1.48
N THR A 30 2.15 12.38 -0.21
CA THR A 30 2.99 12.89 0.89
C THR A 30 4.24 12.02 1.02
N ASN A 31 5.42 12.66 1.09
CA ASN A 31 6.68 11.97 1.34
C ASN A 31 6.74 11.53 2.81
N ILE A 32 6.68 10.23 3.05
CA ILE A 32 6.72 9.62 4.38
C ILE A 32 8.12 9.04 4.68
N LEU A 33 8.85 8.65 3.64
CA LEU A 33 10.25 8.18 3.76
C LEU A 33 11.23 9.24 3.25
N ASP A 34 12.48 9.08 3.65
CA ASP A 34 13.59 9.99 3.36
C ASP A 34 13.85 10.13 1.85
N GLU A 35 14.48 11.24 1.46
CA GLU A 35 14.71 11.59 0.05
C GLU A 35 15.60 10.60 -0.72
N ASN A 36 16.41 9.83 -0.01
CA ASN A 36 17.31 8.82 -0.57
C ASN A 36 16.58 7.56 -1.08
N PHE A 37 15.28 7.42 -0.80
CA PHE A 37 14.48 6.29 -1.27
C PHE A 37 13.76 6.62 -2.59
N LYS A 38 13.60 5.61 -3.45
CA LYS A 38 12.82 5.69 -4.69
C LYS A 38 11.32 5.71 -4.40
N ILE A 39 10.88 4.88 -3.45
CA ILE A 39 9.49 4.78 -3.00
C ILE A 39 9.38 5.54 -1.69
N ARG A 40 8.80 6.74 -1.74
CA ARG A 40 8.66 7.68 -0.61
C ARG A 40 7.22 7.96 -0.25
N THR A 41 6.28 7.58 -1.10
CA THR A 41 4.86 7.86 -0.94
C THR A 41 4.05 6.58 -1.11
N VAL A 42 2.83 6.57 -0.56
CA VAL A 42 1.88 5.46 -0.75
C VAL A 42 1.55 5.31 -2.24
N LEU A 43 1.35 6.41 -2.95
CA LEU A 43 1.06 6.40 -4.39
C LEU A 43 2.20 5.76 -5.21
N GLN A 44 3.45 5.99 -4.83
CA GLN A 44 4.60 5.36 -5.49
C GLN A 44 4.64 3.86 -5.22
N ALA A 45 4.34 3.41 -4.00
CA ALA A 45 4.28 1.99 -3.67
C ALA A 45 3.19 1.26 -4.46
N GLU A 46 2.00 1.86 -4.58
CA GLU A 46 0.89 1.33 -5.38
C GLU A 46 1.25 1.21 -6.87
N LYS A 47 1.89 2.24 -7.43
CA LYS A 47 2.38 2.21 -8.82
C LYS A 47 3.45 1.13 -9.01
N CYS A 48 4.35 1.00 -8.04
CA CYS A 48 5.40 -0.03 -8.06
C CYS A 48 4.79 -1.43 -8.08
N LEU A 49 3.80 -1.70 -7.23
CA LEU A 49 3.08 -2.98 -7.21
C LEU A 49 2.30 -3.21 -8.50
N ARG A 50 1.63 -2.18 -9.03
CA ARG A 50 0.88 -2.27 -10.29
C ARG A 50 1.76 -2.72 -11.46
N SER A 51 2.98 -2.20 -11.54
CA SER A 51 3.94 -2.59 -12.58
C SER A 51 4.58 -3.96 -12.34
N TYR A 52 4.47 -4.51 -11.13
CA TYR A 52 5.02 -5.83 -10.78
C TYR A 52 4.04 -6.97 -11.06
N LEU A 53 2.74 -6.73 -10.93
CA LEU A 53 1.72 -7.73 -11.25
C LEU A 53 1.64 -7.97 -12.76
N PRO A 54 1.32 -9.21 -13.21
CA PRO A 54 1.19 -9.54 -14.62
C PRO A 54 0.12 -8.69 -15.34
N GLU A 55 0.25 -8.56 -16.67
CA GLU A 55 -0.54 -7.66 -17.52
C GLU A 55 -2.05 -8.01 -17.53
N ASP A 56 -2.77 -7.51 -16.53
CA ASP A 56 -4.18 -7.09 -16.59
C ASP A 56 -4.51 -6.12 -15.43
N SER A 57 -3.54 -5.25 -15.12
CA SER A 57 -3.59 -4.41 -13.92
C SER A 57 -4.75 -3.40 -13.89
N SER A 58 -5.42 -3.16 -15.02
CA SER A 58 -6.59 -2.27 -15.12
C SER A 58 -7.74 -2.73 -14.22
N ASP A 59 -7.83 -4.04 -13.96
CA ASP A 59 -8.81 -4.64 -13.06
C ASP A 59 -8.35 -4.69 -11.60
N THR A 60 -7.10 -4.34 -11.29
CA THR A 60 -6.57 -4.43 -9.93
C THR A 60 -6.78 -3.15 -9.12
N ILE A 61 -7.40 -3.29 -7.96
CA ILE A 61 -7.48 -2.27 -6.91
C ILE A 61 -6.27 -2.44 -5.98
N MET A 62 -5.56 -1.33 -5.72
CA MET A 62 -4.45 -1.31 -4.77
C MET A 62 -4.95 -0.71 -3.45
N VAL A 63 -4.91 -1.50 -2.39
CA VAL A 63 -5.37 -1.11 -1.06
C VAL A 63 -4.15 -0.99 -0.15
N PRO A 64 -3.71 0.23 0.19
CA PRO A 64 -2.59 0.40 1.11
C PRO A 64 -3.04 0.03 2.53
N VAL A 65 -2.29 -0.85 3.20
CA VAL A 65 -2.68 -1.47 4.48
C VAL A 65 -1.95 -0.82 5.65
N ASN A 66 -0.64 -0.67 5.55
CA ASN A 66 0.15 -0.04 6.59
C ASN A 66 1.51 0.44 6.06
N ILE A 67 2.18 1.24 6.88
CA ILE A 67 3.54 1.73 6.63
C ILE A 67 4.40 1.36 7.84
N ASN A 68 5.49 0.62 7.62
CA ASN A 68 6.48 0.33 8.67
C ASN A 68 7.62 1.34 8.56
N LEU A 69 7.61 2.35 9.42
CA LEU A 69 8.63 3.42 9.42
C LEU A 69 10.02 2.93 9.87
N THR A 70 10.08 1.87 10.67
CA THR A 70 11.35 1.29 11.11
C THR A 70 12.03 0.57 9.97
N LYS A 71 11.28 -0.26 9.24
CA LYS A 71 11.79 -1.06 8.11
C LYS A 71 11.74 -0.35 6.77
N LYS A 72 11.13 0.85 6.71
CA LYS A 72 10.96 1.64 5.49
C LYS A 72 10.16 0.86 4.43
N LEU A 73 9.08 0.19 4.87
CA LEU A 73 8.23 -0.65 4.04
C LEU A 73 6.82 -0.08 3.93
N TYR A 74 6.22 -0.24 2.75
CA TYR A 74 4.80 -0.10 2.50
C TYR A 74 4.17 -1.48 2.36
N THR A 75 3.05 -1.72 3.02
CA THR A 75 2.24 -2.92 2.81
C THR A 75 1.03 -2.55 1.96
N VAL A 76 0.87 -3.20 0.81
CA VAL A 76 -0.25 -2.96 -0.12
C VAL A 76 -0.88 -4.30 -0.47
N GLN A 77 -2.20 -4.39 -0.35
CA GLN A 77 -2.99 -5.51 -0.84
C GLN A 77 -3.46 -5.24 -2.26
N ALA A 78 -3.33 -6.24 -3.13
CA ALA A 78 -3.89 -6.22 -4.47
C ALA A 78 -5.22 -6.99 -4.48
N VAL A 79 -6.25 -6.39 -5.07
CA VAL A 79 -7.60 -6.98 -5.14
C VAL A 79 -8.11 -6.93 -6.58
N SER A 80 -8.61 -8.04 -7.14
CA SER A 80 -9.33 -8.06 -8.41
C SER A 80 -10.70 -7.41 -8.24
N LYS A 81 -10.95 -6.36 -9.02
CA LYS A 81 -12.24 -5.68 -9.07
C LYS A 81 -13.29 -6.59 -9.68
N THR A 82 -12.96 -7.33 -10.74
CA THR A 82 -13.89 -8.25 -11.41
C THR A 82 -14.36 -9.34 -10.44
N ASP A 83 -13.44 -9.96 -9.69
CA ASP A 83 -13.80 -10.99 -8.72
C ASP A 83 -14.69 -10.44 -7.61
N VAL A 84 -14.38 -9.25 -7.07
CA VAL A 84 -15.22 -8.59 -6.06
C VAL A 84 -16.62 -8.28 -6.61
N MET A 85 -16.71 -7.78 -7.85
CA MET A 85 -17.99 -7.49 -8.51
C MET A 85 -18.82 -8.76 -8.75
N ASN A 86 -18.17 -9.91 -8.93
CA ASN A 86 -18.81 -11.22 -9.07
C ASN A 86 -19.11 -11.91 -7.73
N GLY A 87 -18.90 -11.24 -6.60
CA GLY A 87 -19.18 -11.76 -5.26
C GLY A 87 -18.07 -12.61 -4.64
N GLY A 88 -16.89 -12.66 -5.26
CA GLY A 88 -15.68 -13.25 -4.70
C GLY A 88 -14.96 -12.32 -3.71
N ASN A 89 -13.90 -12.83 -3.07
CA ASN A 89 -13.03 -12.01 -2.21
C ASN A 89 -12.03 -11.15 -3.01
N GLY A 90 -11.74 -11.56 -4.25
CA GLY A 90 -10.79 -10.91 -5.16
C GLY A 90 -9.37 -10.79 -4.62
N ASP A 91 -8.97 -11.57 -3.62
CA ASP A 91 -7.65 -11.41 -2.99
C ASP A 91 -6.54 -11.92 -3.93
N LEU A 92 -5.73 -11.00 -4.44
CA LEU A 92 -4.54 -11.34 -5.25
C LEU A 92 -3.28 -11.46 -4.37
N GLY A 93 -3.40 -11.05 -3.10
CA GLY A 93 -2.36 -11.15 -2.08
C GLY A 93 -1.94 -9.80 -1.50
N THR A 94 -1.18 -9.90 -0.41
CA THR A 94 -0.57 -8.75 0.27
C THR A 94 0.92 -8.69 -0.03
N TYR A 95 1.44 -7.49 -0.29
CA TYR A 95 2.80 -7.27 -0.73
C TYR A 95 3.49 -6.22 0.14
N GLU A 96 4.73 -6.50 0.53
CA GLU A 96 5.65 -5.53 1.12
C GLU A 96 6.50 -4.91 0.00
N ILE A 97 6.55 -3.58 -0.04
CA ILE A 97 7.35 -2.79 -0.97
C ILE A 97 8.34 -1.95 -0.17
N ASP A 98 9.64 -2.16 -0.38
CA ASP A 98 10.68 -1.38 0.28
C ASP A 98 10.93 -0.02 -0.38
N GLY A 99 11.68 0.85 0.31
CA GLY A 99 12.04 2.17 -0.21
C GLY A 99 12.85 2.15 -1.52
N MET A 100 13.44 1.01 -1.91
CA MET A 100 14.16 0.83 -3.18
C MET A 100 13.25 0.28 -4.29
N GLY A 101 12.03 -0.14 -3.96
CA GLY A 101 11.07 -0.74 -4.89
C GLY A 101 11.20 -2.26 -5.03
N LYS A 102 11.89 -2.94 -4.10
CA LYS A 102 11.84 -4.41 -4.05
C LYS A 102 10.50 -4.83 -3.46
N ILE A 103 9.92 -5.87 -4.04
CA ILE A 103 8.59 -6.36 -3.68
C ILE A 103 8.72 -7.78 -3.15
N LYS A 104 8.05 -8.06 -2.04
CA LYS A 104 7.90 -9.39 -1.47
C LYS A 104 6.43 -9.68 -1.22
N LYS A 105 5.92 -10.79 -1.73
CA LYS A 105 4.57 -11.27 -1.40
C LYS A 105 4.57 -11.84 0.02
N HIS A 106 3.59 -11.48 0.84
CA HIS A 106 3.25 -12.20 2.05
C HIS A 106 2.46 -13.44 1.66
N GLU A 107 3.02 -14.60 1.97
CA GLU A 107 2.25 -15.85 2.02
C GLU A 107 1.61 -15.87 3.40
N GLY A 108 0.29 -15.64 3.43
CA GLY A 108 -0.52 -15.78 4.63
C GLY A 108 -0.71 -17.24 5.00
#